data_AF-A0A662ZIH8-F1
#
_entry.id   AF-A0A662ZIH8-F1
#
_cell.length_a   1.000
_cell.length_b   1.000
_cell.length_c   1.000
_cell.angle_alpha   90.00
_cell.angle_beta   90.00
_cell.angle_gamma   90.00
#
_symmetry.space_group_name_H-M   'P 1'
#
loop_
_entity.id
_entity.type
_entity.pdbx_description
1 polymer ?
#
loop_
_entity_poly.entity_id
_entity_poly.type
_entity_poly.pdbx_seq_one_letter_code
_entity_poly.pdbx_strand_id
1 'polypeptide(L)'
;MKKKNKGMTLLEVMIALVIFALTSSAVMNVIYNTMHGLSGMEESYFGQMVADNVLSQIKLNKIWPSNSWVNDKQELAGRTWYYRYRGQNTQDVNFRSLEVEVFITSKTNTDTPVAYLRTYVSK
;
A
#
# COMPACT_ATOMS: atom_id res chain seq x y z
N MET A 1 1.71 -28.64 -59.21
CA MET A 1 0.35 -28.65 -58.61
C MET A 1 0.14 -27.38 -57.80
N LYS A 2 -0.74 -26.46 -58.22
CA LYS A 2 -1.07 -25.24 -57.45
C LYS A 2 -1.99 -25.63 -56.28
N LYS A 3 -1.53 -25.48 -55.03
CA LYS A 3 -2.41 -25.59 -53.85
C LYS A 3 -3.46 -24.47 -53.94
N LYS A 4 -4.75 -24.82 -53.94
CA LYS A 4 -5.84 -23.85 -53.83
C LYS A 4 -5.84 -23.31 -52.39
N ASN A 5 -5.61 -22.02 -52.22
CA ASN A 5 -5.83 -21.33 -50.95
C ASN A 5 -7.33 -21.35 -50.66
N LYS A 6 -7.76 -22.10 -49.64
CA LYS A 6 -9.14 -22.01 -49.14
C LYS A 6 -9.22 -20.74 -48.28
N GLY A 7 -10.13 -19.84 -48.67
CA GLY A 7 -10.47 -18.67 -47.85
C GLY A 7 -11.25 -19.09 -46.59
N MET A 8 -11.23 -18.23 -45.58
CA MET A 8 -11.94 -18.44 -44.32
C MET A 8 -13.45 -18.26 -44.53
N THR A 9 -14.28 -19.11 -43.92
CA THR A 9 -15.73 -18.97 -44.00
C THR A 9 -16.25 -17.89 -43.04
N LEU A 10 -17.44 -17.33 -43.32
CA LEU A 10 -18.12 -16.41 -42.40
C LEU A 10 -18.31 -17.05 -41.01
N LEU A 11 -18.64 -18.34 -40.97
CA LEU A 11 -18.85 -19.08 -39.74
C LEU A 11 -17.56 -19.15 -38.90
N GLU A 12 -16.41 -19.41 -39.52
CA GLU A 12 -15.12 -19.43 -38.82
C GLU A 12 -14.73 -18.08 -38.24
N VAL A 13 -14.94 -16.99 -38.99
CA VAL A 13 -14.65 -15.63 -38.49
C VAL A 13 -15.57 -15.29 -37.31
N MET A 14 -16.85 -15.64 -37.38
CA MET A 14 -17.78 -15.45 -36.27
C MET A 14 -17.36 -16.25 -35.04
N ILE A 15 -17.02 -17.53 -35.20
CA ILE A 15 -16.57 -18.38 -34.09
C ILE A 15 -15.25 -17.85 -33.50
N ALA A 16 -14.30 -17.44 -34.34
CA ALA A 16 -13.03 -16.87 -33.90
C ALA A 16 -13.24 -15.59 -33.08
N LEU A 17 -14.15 -14.70 -33.51
CA LEU A 17 -14.49 -13.50 -32.76
C LEU A 17 -15.18 -13.81 -31.42
N VAL A 18 -16.05 -14.82 -31.37
CA VAL A 18 -16.69 -15.26 -30.13
C VAL A 18 -15.65 -15.80 -29.14
N ILE A 19 -14.77 -16.71 -29.58
CA ILE A 19 -13.71 -17.26 -28.72
C ILE A 19 -12.77 -16.13 -28.27
N PHE A 20 -12.37 -15.25 -29.19
CA PHE A 20 -11.52 -14.12 -28.87
C PHE A 20 -12.15 -13.18 -27.84
N ALA A 21 -13.43 -12.84 -27.98
CA ALA A 21 -14.13 -12.00 -27.03
C ALA A 21 -14.18 -12.63 -25.63
N LEU A 22 -14.43 -13.95 -25.55
CA LEU A 22 -14.45 -14.68 -24.28
C LEU A 22 -13.06 -14.72 -23.63
N THR A 23 -12.01 -15.02 -24.38
CA THR A 23 -10.63 -15.05 -23.86
C THR A 23 -10.14 -13.65 -23.46
N SER A 24 -10.47 -12.62 -24.25
CA SER A 24 -10.10 -11.24 -23.94
C SER A 24 -10.70 -10.73 -22.63
N SER A 25 -11.86 -11.24 -22.22
CA SER A 25 -12.46 -10.92 -20.91
C SER A 25 -11.59 -11.41 -19.75
N ALA A 26 -11.04 -12.63 -19.84
CA ALA A 26 -10.13 -13.16 -18.83
C ALA A 26 -8.84 -12.33 -18.73
N VAL A 27 -8.26 -11.94 -19.88
CA VAL A 27 -7.09 -11.06 -19.93
C VAL A 27 -7.38 -9.71 -19.29
N MET A 28 -8.54 -9.12 -19.57
CA MET A 28 -8.95 -7.84 -18.99
C MET A 28 -9.04 -7.93 -17.46
N ASN A 29 -9.62 -9.00 -16.91
CA ASN A 29 -9.67 -9.21 -15.46
C ASN A 29 -8.27 -9.28 -14.82
N VAL A 30 -7.31 -9.92 -15.49
CA VAL A 30 -5.92 -9.97 -15.02
C VAL A 30 -5.31 -8.56 -14.96
N ILE A 31 -5.48 -7.76 -16.01
CA ILE A 31 -4.97 -6.38 -16.06
C ILE A 31 -5.57 -5.55 -14.92
N TYR A 32 -6.88 -5.66 -14.68
CA TYR A 32 -7.52 -4.98 -13.56
C TYR A 32 -6.90 -5.38 -12.21
N ASN A 33 -6.72 -6.67 -11.97
CA ASN A 33 -6.12 -7.16 -10.72
C ASN A 33 -4.68 -6.66 -10.54
N THR A 34 -3.87 -6.65 -11.61
CA THR A 34 -2.50 -6.12 -11.56
C THR A 34 -2.47 -4.63 -11.23
N MET A 35 -3.37 -3.82 -11.81
CA MET A 35 -3.44 -2.39 -11.50
C MET A 35 -3.83 -2.12 -10.05
N HIS A 36 -4.81 -2.86 -9.50
CA HIS A 36 -5.21 -2.69 -8.09
C HIS A 36 -4.10 -3.12 -7.12
N GLY A 37 -3.35 -4.17 -7.45
CA GLY A 37 -2.21 -4.60 -6.65
C GLY A 37 -1.09 -3.55 -6.55
N LEU A 38 -0.84 -2.81 -7.65
CA LEU A 38 0.16 -1.75 -7.67
C LEU A 38 -0.22 -0.57 -6.76
N SER A 39 -1.49 -0.16 -6.75
CA SER A 39 -1.95 0.95 -5.88
C SER A 39 -1.75 0.63 -4.40
N GLY A 40 -2.06 -0.59 -3.96
CA GLY A 40 -1.84 -0.99 -2.57
C GLY A 40 -0.36 -1.04 -2.20
N MET A 41 0.48 -1.50 -3.13
CA MET A 41 1.93 -1.56 -2.93
C MET A 41 2.55 -0.16 -2.81
N GLU A 42 2.11 0.77 -3.65
CA GLU A 42 2.53 2.17 -3.60
C GLU A 42 2.16 2.82 -2.26
N GLU A 43 0.95 2.57 -1.77
CA GLU A 43 0.48 3.11 -0.50
C GLU A 43 1.26 2.57 0.70
N SER A 44 1.56 1.27 0.72
CA SER A 44 2.40 0.68 1.75
C SER A 44 3.84 1.17 1.67
N TYR A 45 4.40 1.35 0.46
CA TYR A 45 5.78 1.83 0.28
C TYR A 45 5.94 3.25 0.82
N PHE A 46 5.11 4.19 0.37
CA PHE A 46 5.19 5.57 0.86
C PHE A 46 4.74 5.67 2.32
N GLY A 47 3.75 4.89 2.74
CA GLY A 47 3.35 4.79 4.16
C GLY A 47 4.52 4.35 5.05
N GLN A 48 5.31 3.36 4.62
CA GLN A 48 6.51 2.92 5.34
C GLN A 48 7.56 4.04 5.39
N MET A 49 7.80 4.73 4.29
CA MET A 49 8.74 5.85 4.23
C MET A 49 8.31 7.01 5.15
N VAL A 50 7.01 7.27 5.30
CA VAL A 50 6.49 8.20 6.32
C VAL A 50 6.77 7.69 7.72
N ALA A 51 6.52 6.41 8.02
CA ALA A 51 6.81 5.83 9.33
C ALA A 51 8.30 5.94 9.70
N ASP A 52 9.19 5.70 8.74
CA ASP A 52 10.64 5.81 8.92
C ASP A 52 11.08 7.27 9.15
N ASN A 53 10.47 8.23 8.44
CA ASN A 53 10.70 9.66 8.67
C ASN A 53 10.25 10.08 10.07
N VAL A 54 9.06 9.64 10.51
CA VAL A 54 8.53 9.92 11.85
C VAL A 54 9.43 9.34 12.93
N LEU A 55 9.87 8.08 12.76
CA LEU A 55 10.83 7.46 13.68
C LEU A 55 12.13 8.27 13.76
N SER A 56 12.65 8.69 12.61
CA SER A 56 13.88 9.48 12.54
C SER A 56 13.71 10.82 13.24
N GLN A 57 12.57 11.50 13.05
CA GLN A 57 12.26 12.75 13.76
C GLN A 57 12.19 12.56 15.28
N ILE A 58 11.52 11.51 15.75
CA ILE A 58 11.42 11.19 17.18
C ILE A 58 12.82 10.97 17.78
N LYS A 59 13.69 10.23 17.09
CA LYS A 59 15.07 9.99 17.51
C LYS A 59 15.93 11.26 17.51
N LEU A 60 15.86 12.06 16.44
CA LEU A 60 16.61 13.31 16.31
C LEU A 60 16.23 14.32 17.38
N ASN A 61 14.93 14.43 17.68
CA ASN A 61 14.42 15.31 18.71
C ASN A 61 14.56 14.74 20.13
N LYS A 62 15.13 13.53 20.27
CA LYS A 62 15.27 12.81 21.56
C LYS A 62 13.96 12.75 22.34
N ILE A 63 12.85 12.58 21.63
CA ILE A 63 11.50 12.57 22.22
C ILE A 63 11.33 11.23 22.94
N TRP A 64 11.09 11.30 24.26
CA TRP A 64 10.67 10.15 25.03
C TRP A 64 9.16 9.92 24.83
N PRO A 65 8.73 8.85 24.12
CA PRO A 65 7.36 8.74 23.64
C PRO A 65 6.39 8.46 24.80
N SER A 66 5.31 9.25 24.87
CA SER A 66 4.23 9.11 25.86
C SER A 66 3.29 7.96 25.53
N ASN A 67 2.57 7.45 26.54
CA ASN A 67 1.58 6.38 26.32
C ASN A 67 0.30 6.85 25.60
N SER A 68 0.08 8.16 25.53
CA SER A 68 -0.97 8.77 24.73
C SER A 68 -0.59 8.81 23.26
N TRP A 69 -1.59 8.60 22.39
CA TRP A 69 -1.45 8.83 20.96
C TRP A 69 -1.18 10.30 20.67
N VAL A 70 -0.11 10.56 19.94
CA VAL A 70 0.16 11.83 19.29
C VAL A 70 -0.19 11.66 17.81
N ASN A 71 -1.02 12.53 17.27
CA ASN A 71 -1.42 12.50 15.86
C ASN A 71 -0.82 13.72 15.16
N ASP A 72 -0.35 13.53 13.94
CA ASP A 72 0.14 14.60 13.09
C ASP A 72 0.04 14.19 11.61
N LYS A 73 0.55 15.04 10.71
CA LYS A 73 0.53 14.81 9.26
C LYS A 73 1.85 15.20 8.62
N GLN A 74 2.18 14.53 7.53
CA GLN A 74 3.37 14.82 6.72
C GLN A 74 3.02 14.75 5.24
N GLU A 75 3.62 15.63 4.44
CA GLU A 75 3.55 15.54 2.98
C GLU A 75 4.70 14.67 2.44
N LEU A 76 4.38 13.71 1.57
CA LEU A 76 5.36 12.87 0.87
C LEU A 76 4.78 12.46 -0.48
N ALA A 77 5.60 12.54 -1.53
CA ALA A 77 5.20 12.21 -2.91
C ALA A 77 3.93 12.93 -3.39
N GLY A 78 3.76 14.21 -3.01
CA GLY A 78 2.59 15.02 -3.39
C GLY A 78 1.28 14.61 -2.73
N ARG A 79 1.32 13.73 -1.72
CA ARG A 79 0.16 13.32 -0.91
C ARG A 79 0.38 13.72 0.55
N THR A 80 -0.69 14.15 1.21
CA THR A 80 -0.71 14.31 2.67
C THR A 80 -1.00 12.96 3.32
N TRP A 81 -0.10 12.54 4.20
CA TRP A 81 -0.22 11.35 5.02
C TRP A 81 -0.54 11.74 6.45
N TYR A 82 -1.42 10.99 7.10
CA TYR A 82 -1.75 11.17 8.50
C TYR A 82 -1.08 10.06 9.29
N TYR A 83 -0.44 10.39 10.39
CA TYR A 83 0.18 9.38 11.22
C TYR A 83 -0.12 9.63 12.68
N ARG A 84 0.02 8.57 13.47
CA ARG A 84 0.04 8.67 14.91
C ARG A 84 1.13 7.80 15.49
N TYR A 85 1.66 8.23 16.63
CA TYR A 85 2.63 7.44 17.36
C TYR A 85 2.34 7.46 18.85
N ARG A 86 2.76 6.40 19.54
CA ARG A 86 2.74 6.31 21.00
C ARG A 86 3.86 5.43 21.51
N GLY A 87 4.29 5.70 22.73
CA GLY A 87 5.09 4.77 23.53
C GLY A 87 4.19 3.74 24.20
N GLN A 88 4.74 2.56 24.48
CA GLN A 88 4.17 1.60 25.41
C GLN A 88 5.26 1.20 26.40
N ASN A 89 4.85 1.02 27.66
CA ASN A 89 5.76 0.60 28.70
C ASN A 89 6.25 -0.83 28.41
N THR A 90 7.55 -1.06 28.56
CA THR A 90 8.12 -2.40 28.55
C THR A 90 8.39 -2.85 29.99
N GLN A 91 8.89 -4.08 30.15
CA GLN A 91 9.30 -4.58 31.47
C GLN A 91 10.53 -3.83 32.02
N ASP A 92 11.37 -3.28 31.14
CA ASP A 92 12.52 -2.46 31.54
C ASP A 92 12.14 -0.98 31.50
N VAL A 93 12.33 -0.29 32.61
CA VAL A 93 12.05 1.15 32.76
C VAL A 93 12.88 2.02 31.82
N ASN A 94 14.03 1.52 31.36
CA ASN A 94 14.91 2.22 30.43
C ASN A 94 14.47 2.08 28.97
N PHE A 95 13.52 1.19 28.67
CA PHE A 95 13.03 0.95 27.31
C PHE A 95 11.53 1.21 27.18
N ARG A 96 11.15 1.84 26.05
CA ARG A 96 9.76 1.91 25.59
C ARG A 96 9.65 1.33 24.20
N SER A 97 8.58 0.59 23.92
CA SER A 97 8.25 0.29 22.54
C SER A 97 7.54 1.49 21.93
N LEU A 98 8.04 1.95 20.80
CA LEU A 98 7.42 3.00 20.00
C LEU A 98 6.61 2.34 18.89
N GLU A 99 5.33 2.69 18.82
CA GLU A 99 4.41 2.29 17.74
C GLU A 99 4.14 3.51 16.88
N VAL A 100 4.24 3.35 15.56
CA VAL A 100 3.91 4.35 14.54
C VAL A 100 2.93 3.74 13.56
N GLU A 101 1.82 4.43 13.33
CA GLU A 101 0.76 4.03 12.42
C GLU A 101 0.53 5.13 11.38
N VAL A 102 0.41 4.76 10.11
CA VAL A 102 0.25 5.70 8.99
C VAL A 102 -1.04 5.40 8.23
N PHE A 103 -1.75 6.46 7.85
CA PHE A 103 -3.09 6.46 7.25
C PHE A 103 -3.14 7.41 6.06
N ILE A 104 -4.03 7.09 5.12
CA ILE A 104 -4.33 7.94 3.97
C ILE A 104 -5.28 9.07 4.35
N THR A 105 -6.16 8.84 5.33
CA THR A 105 -7.18 9.82 5.76
C THR A 105 -6.93 10.30 7.19
N SER A 106 -7.56 11.42 7.54
CA SER A 106 -7.50 11.98 8.89
C SER A 106 -8.24 11.16 9.94
N LYS A 107 -8.98 10.10 9.56
CA LYS A 107 -9.76 9.24 10.48
C LYS A 107 -8.91 8.15 11.12
N THR A 108 -7.82 8.55 11.79
CA THR A 108 -6.83 7.62 12.37
C THR A 108 -7.39 6.65 13.42
N ASN A 109 -8.57 6.93 14.00
CA ASN A 109 -9.20 6.07 15.02
C ASN A 109 -10.11 4.98 14.46
N THR A 110 -10.52 5.08 13.18
CA THR A 110 -11.50 4.17 12.58
C THR A 110 -10.93 3.44 11.39
N ASP A 111 -10.01 4.08 10.67
CA ASP A 111 -9.39 3.49 9.47
C ASP A 111 -8.30 2.49 9.83
N THR A 112 -8.02 1.57 8.91
CA THR A 112 -6.89 0.65 9.00
C THR A 112 -5.61 1.34 8.56
N PRO A 113 -4.48 1.21 9.29
CA PRO A 113 -3.22 1.80 8.87
C PRO A 113 -2.70 1.10 7.61
N VAL A 114 -2.15 1.87 6.68
CA VAL A 114 -1.49 1.34 5.47
C VAL A 114 -0.06 0.89 5.71
N ALA A 115 0.54 1.39 6.80
CA ALA A 115 1.86 1.01 7.29
C ALA A 115 1.89 1.07 8.81
N TYR A 116 2.62 0.13 9.40
CA TYR A 116 2.79 -0.02 10.84
C TYR A 116 4.25 -0.29 11.14
N LEU A 117 4.83 0.48 12.06
CA LEU A 117 6.18 0.29 12.55
C LEU A 117 6.16 0.16 14.07
N ARG A 118 6.77 -0.89 14.59
CA ARG A 118 7.07 -1.03 16.03
C ARG A 118 8.57 -1.18 16.22
N THR A 119 9.13 -0.37 17.11
CA THR A 119 10.54 -0.41 17.48
C THR A 119 10.71 -0.14 18.97
N TYR A 120 11.94 -0.16 19.47
CA TYR A 120 12.26 0.12 20.86
C TYR A 120 13.19 1.32 20.93
N VAL A 121 12.92 2.20 21.89
CA VAL A 121 13.75 3.36 22.21
C VAL A 121 14.24 3.26 23.64
N SER A 122 15.53 3.52 23.83
CA SER A 122 16.13 3.65 25.16
C SER A 122 16.26 5.10 25.55
N LYS A 123 16.30 5.34 26.85
CA LYS A 123 16.51 6.66 27.43
C LYS A 123 17.97 7.12 27.29
#